data_AF-A0A960IND3-F1
#
_entry.id   AF-A0A960IND3-F1
#
_cell.length_a   1.000
_cell.length_b   1.000
_cell.length_c   1.000
_cell.angle_alpha   90.00
_cell.angle_beta   90.00
_cell.angle_gamma   90.00
#
_symmetry.space_group_name_H-M   'P 1'
#
loop_
_entity.id
_entity.type
_entity.pdbx_description
1 polymer ?
#
loop_
_entity_poly.entity_id
_entity_poly.type
_entity_poly.pdbx_seq_one_letter_code
_entity_poly.pdbx_strand_id
1 'polypeptide(L)'
;FAVAYGLEALLHTMIVDCGAGTTDFCVMKGRYPTEEDQRTLTKAGDAIDDLLAKLIAERHPEIQFTIHMVRGWKEQHGFVGEPGKPVKVSAPAHGKSTEVDITEEVRLACETVLAPYTETLLDLLAAVEPEYQERVRNNVILAGRGSRIRGLAPAIEKALADLGGGKVTAVEDPVYAGALGCLSIALDADDSDWEKMTA
;
A
#
# COMPACT_ATOMS: atom_id res chain seq x y z
N PHE A 1 8.80 7.69 8.69
CA PHE A 1 7.35 7.45 8.47
C PHE A 1 6.51 8.53 9.14
N ALA A 2 6.27 9.66 8.46
CA ALA A 2 5.51 10.78 9.02
C ALA A 2 4.06 10.42 9.37
N VAL A 3 3.45 9.52 8.59
CA VAL A 3 2.09 9.01 8.83
C VAL A 3 1.94 8.42 10.25
N ALA A 4 2.94 7.69 10.74
CA ALA A 4 2.91 7.12 12.09
C ALA A 4 2.78 8.21 13.16
N TYR A 5 3.51 9.31 12.98
CA TYR A 5 3.50 10.45 13.91
C TYR A 5 2.15 11.16 13.89
N GLY A 6 1.62 11.46 12.70
CA GLY A 6 0.33 12.12 12.57
C GLY A 6 -0.86 11.30 13.10
N LEU A 7 -0.71 9.98 13.22
CA LEU A 7 -1.69 9.07 13.79
C LEU A 7 -1.41 8.70 15.26
N GLU A 8 -0.36 9.29 15.86
CA GLU A 8 0.14 8.92 17.20
C GLU A 8 0.46 7.41 17.35
N ALA A 9 0.73 6.73 16.23
CA ALA A 9 0.97 5.29 16.15
C ALA A 9 2.47 4.97 16.24
N LEU A 10 3.11 5.46 17.30
CA LEU A 10 4.57 5.46 17.47
C LEU A 10 5.11 4.26 18.26
N LEU A 11 4.24 3.44 18.84
CA LEU A 11 4.62 2.30 19.69
C LEU A 11 3.78 1.06 19.35
N HIS A 12 4.42 -0.10 19.27
CA HIS A 12 3.81 -1.39 18.96
C HIS A 12 2.89 -1.33 17.72
N THR A 13 3.34 -0.66 16.67
CA THR A 13 2.58 -0.47 15.43
C THR A 13 3.44 -0.90 14.25
N MET A 14 2.86 -1.58 13.26
CA MET A 14 3.51 -1.74 11.96
C MET A 14 2.86 -0.80 10.93
N ILE A 15 3.66 0.06 10.31
CA ILE A 15 3.24 0.87 9.17
C ILE A 15 3.65 0.17 7.88
N VAL A 16 2.73 0.10 6.92
CA VAL A 16 2.99 -0.36 5.55
C VAL A 16 2.61 0.75 4.59
N ASP A 17 3.58 1.51 4.10
CA ASP A 17 3.37 2.62 3.18
C ASP A 17 3.41 2.13 1.73
N CYS A 18 2.23 2.00 1.12
CA CYS A 18 2.04 1.51 -0.23
C CYS A 18 2.16 2.65 -1.25
N GLY A 19 3.37 2.94 -1.69
CA GLY A 19 3.69 3.98 -2.67
C GLY A 19 3.51 3.56 -4.14
N ALA A 20 4.07 4.38 -5.03
CA ALA A 20 4.10 4.11 -6.47
C ALA A 20 5.26 3.18 -6.85
N GLY A 21 6.50 3.60 -6.58
CA GLY A 21 7.69 2.82 -6.89
C GLY A 21 8.11 1.82 -5.81
N THR A 22 7.77 2.09 -4.55
CA THR A 22 8.13 1.25 -3.41
C THR A 22 6.96 1.04 -2.46
N THR A 23 7.06 -0.06 -1.72
CA THR A 23 6.26 -0.28 -0.52
C THR A 23 7.19 -0.43 0.66
N ASP A 24 7.02 0.42 1.65
CA ASP A 24 7.93 0.58 2.77
C ASP A 24 7.25 0.12 4.06
N PHE A 25 7.89 -0.79 4.78
CA PHE A 25 7.39 -1.37 6.02
C PHE A 25 8.25 -0.88 7.17
N CYS A 26 7.62 -0.56 8.31
CA CYS A 26 8.33 -0.14 9.50
C CYS A 26 7.59 -0.52 10.77
N VAL A 27 8.31 -1.12 11.72
CA VAL A 27 7.80 -1.35 13.08
C VAL A 27 8.17 -0.18 13.98
N MET A 28 7.15 0.47 14.53
CA MET A 28 7.29 1.57 15.47
C MET A 28 7.41 1.01 16.90
N LYS A 29 8.56 1.26 17.54
CA LYS A 29 8.92 0.72 18.86
C LYS A 29 9.04 1.79 19.96
N GLY A 30 8.49 3.00 19.75
CA GLY A 30 8.61 4.12 20.70
C GLY A 30 9.99 4.79 20.70
N ARG A 31 10.85 4.44 19.74
CA ARG A 31 12.16 5.03 19.46
C ARG A 31 12.33 5.22 17.97
N TYR A 32 13.39 5.91 17.57
CA TYR A 32 13.76 6.00 16.16
C TYR A 32 13.95 4.59 15.57
N PRO A 33 13.32 4.27 14.42
CA PRO A 33 13.47 2.98 13.77
C PRO A 33 14.91 2.71 13.32
N THR A 34 15.41 1.50 13.53
CA THR A 34 16.69 1.06 12.96
C THR A 34 16.47 0.44 11.57
N GLU A 35 17.55 0.02 10.91
CA GLU A 35 17.47 -0.74 9.65
C GLU A 35 16.74 -2.08 9.83
N GLU A 36 16.90 -2.74 10.98
CA GLU A 36 16.24 -4.01 11.28
C GLU A 36 14.72 -3.86 11.42
N ASP A 37 14.26 -2.69 11.88
CA ASP A 37 12.85 -2.36 12.06
C ASP A 37 12.13 -2.07 10.71
N GLN A 38 12.86 -2.03 9.59
CA GLN A 38 12.36 -1.58 8.28
C GLN A 38 12.62 -2.58 7.15
N ARG A 39 11.74 -2.59 6.16
CA ARG A 39 11.92 -3.28 4.88
C ARG A 39 11.36 -2.44 3.74
N THR A 40 12.02 -2.46 2.58
CA THR A 40 11.53 -1.80 1.37
C THR A 40 11.40 -2.82 0.26
N LEU A 41 10.22 -2.85 -0.36
CA LEU A 41 9.94 -3.64 -1.55
C LEU A 41 9.86 -2.73 -2.78
N THR A 42 10.36 -3.21 -3.91
CA THR A 42 10.20 -2.56 -5.23
C THR A 42 8.88 -2.95 -5.91
N LYS A 43 8.12 -3.88 -5.32
CA LYS A 43 6.77 -4.26 -5.78
C LYS A 43 5.74 -3.34 -5.14
N ALA A 44 5.28 -2.37 -5.90
CA ALA A 44 4.32 -1.36 -5.46
C ALA A 44 3.34 -0.97 -6.59
N GLY A 45 2.79 0.24 -6.55
CA GLY A 45 1.78 0.71 -7.49
C GLY A 45 2.16 0.65 -8.97
N ASP A 46 3.41 0.96 -9.33
CA ASP A 46 3.88 0.96 -10.71
C ASP A 46 4.03 -0.46 -11.26
N ALA A 47 4.48 -1.41 -10.43
CA ALA A 47 4.55 -2.82 -10.81
C ALA A 47 3.16 -3.41 -11.11
N ILE A 48 2.12 -2.97 -10.38
CA ILE A 48 0.73 -3.35 -10.67
C ILE A 48 0.28 -2.73 -12.01
N ASP A 49 0.62 -1.46 -12.27
CA ASP A 49 0.26 -0.78 -13.52
C ASP A 49 0.86 -1.50 -14.73
N ASP A 50 2.14 -1.86 -14.66
CA ASP A 50 2.87 -2.54 -15.73
C ASP A 50 2.29 -3.93 -16.03
N LEU A 51 2.00 -4.71 -14.99
CA LEU A 51 1.41 -6.03 -15.16
C LEU A 51 -0.03 -5.93 -15.69
N LEU A 52 -0.82 -4.99 -15.18
CA LEU A 52 -2.19 -4.77 -15.67
C LEU A 52 -2.18 -4.39 -17.16
N ALA A 53 -1.27 -3.48 -17.56
CA ALA A 53 -1.09 -3.10 -18.96
C ALA A 53 -0.75 -4.32 -19.84
N LYS A 54 0.14 -5.19 -19.38
CA LYS A 54 0.51 -6.42 -20.09
C LYS A 54 -0.69 -7.37 -20.24
N LEU A 55 -1.42 -7.63 -19.16
CA LEU A 55 -2.58 -8.54 -19.17
C LEU A 55 -3.70 -8.03 -20.09
N ILE A 56 -3.96 -6.72 -20.08
CA ILE A 56 -4.94 -6.10 -20.97
C ILE A 56 -4.49 -6.20 -22.43
N ALA A 57 -3.21 -5.94 -22.74
CA ALA A 57 -2.69 -6.07 -24.10
C ALA A 57 -2.80 -7.50 -24.66
N GLU A 58 -2.62 -8.50 -23.80
CA GLU A 58 -2.72 -9.91 -24.20
C GLU A 58 -4.16 -10.37 -24.46
N ARG A 59 -5.13 -9.90 -23.68
CA ARG A 59 -6.54 -10.36 -23.73
C ARG A 59 -7.47 -9.46 -24.52
N HIS A 60 -7.14 -8.18 -24.65
CA HIS A 60 -7.89 -7.19 -25.40
C HIS A 60 -6.98 -6.50 -26.44
N PRO A 61 -6.42 -7.23 -27.43
CA PRO A 61 -5.51 -6.66 -28.42
C PRO A 61 -6.17 -5.61 -29.33
N GLU A 62 -7.50 -5.53 -29.34
CA GLU A 62 -8.28 -4.59 -30.15
C GLU A 62 -8.29 -3.16 -29.60
N ILE A 63 -8.10 -2.98 -28.29
CA ILE A 63 -8.14 -1.66 -27.66
C ILE A 63 -6.75 -0.99 -27.62
N GLN A 64 -6.75 0.33 -27.63
CA GLN A 64 -5.56 1.16 -27.47
C GLN A 64 -5.62 1.88 -26.12
N PHE A 65 -4.51 1.90 -25.40
CA PHE A 65 -4.43 2.54 -24.10
C PHE A 65 -3.01 3.04 -23.81
N THR A 66 -2.90 3.89 -22.80
CA THR A 66 -1.62 4.35 -22.25
C THR A 66 -1.47 3.86 -20.81
N ILE A 67 -0.24 3.86 -20.29
CA ILE A 67 0.01 3.52 -18.88
C ILE A 67 -0.76 4.43 -17.91
N HIS A 68 -1.01 5.68 -18.28
CA HIS A 68 -1.80 6.61 -17.46
C HIS A 68 -3.28 6.23 -17.39
N MET A 69 -3.85 5.70 -18.47
CA MET A 69 -5.22 5.16 -18.47
C MET A 69 -5.30 3.92 -17.56
N VAL A 70 -4.32 3.01 -17.69
CA VAL A 70 -4.22 1.81 -16.86
C VAL A 70 -4.12 2.16 -15.38
N ARG A 71 -3.26 3.13 -15.02
CA ARG A 71 -3.17 3.64 -13.64
C ARG A 71 -4.50 4.21 -13.16
N GLY A 72 -5.19 4.99 -13.99
CA GLY A 72 -6.52 5.52 -13.67
C GLY A 72 -7.54 4.41 -13.40
N TRP A 73 -7.54 3.36 -14.21
CA TRP A 73 -8.39 2.19 -14.01
C TRP A 73 -8.05 1.44 -12.73
N LYS A 74 -6.77 1.21 -12.43
CA LYS A 74 -6.32 0.64 -11.16
C LYS A 74 -6.76 1.50 -9.97
N GLU A 75 -6.56 2.81 -10.01
CA GLU A 75 -6.94 3.69 -8.90
C GLU A 75 -8.46 3.69 -8.64
N GLN A 76 -9.28 3.56 -9.68
CA GLN A 76 -10.74 3.49 -9.54
C GLN A 76 -11.25 2.10 -9.15
N HIS A 77 -10.59 1.05 -9.65
CA HIS A 77 -11.15 -0.30 -9.65
C HIS A 77 -10.30 -1.34 -8.92
N GLY A 78 -9.09 -1.02 -8.48
CA GLY A 78 -8.16 -1.95 -7.84
C GLY A 78 -8.78 -2.70 -6.67
N PHE A 79 -8.61 -4.02 -6.68
CA PHE A 79 -9.11 -4.92 -5.65
C PHE A 79 -8.30 -6.22 -5.61
N VAL A 80 -8.39 -6.93 -4.50
CA VAL A 80 -7.91 -8.30 -4.33
C VAL A 80 -9.03 -9.20 -3.83
N GLY A 81 -8.95 -10.49 -4.11
CA GLY A 81 -9.99 -11.45 -3.75
C GLY A 81 -11.19 -11.40 -4.70
N GLU A 82 -12.36 -11.78 -4.20
CA GLU A 82 -13.57 -11.93 -5.03
C GLU A 82 -14.07 -10.58 -5.58
N PRO A 83 -14.40 -10.50 -6.88
CA PRO A 83 -14.91 -9.26 -7.48
C PRO A 83 -16.31 -8.95 -6.96
N GLY A 84 -16.49 -7.75 -6.40
CA GLY A 84 -17.83 -7.28 -5.99
C GLY A 84 -18.73 -6.91 -7.18
N LYS A 85 -18.13 -6.49 -8.30
CA LYS A 85 -18.80 -6.17 -9.57
C LYS A 85 -17.82 -6.25 -10.73
N PRO A 86 -18.29 -6.44 -11.97
CA PRO A 86 -17.45 -6.33 -13.15
C PRO A 86 -16.75 -4.98 -13.25
N VAL A 87 -15.47 -5.00 -13.66
CA VAL A 87 -14.66 -3.81 -13.95
C VAL A 87 -14.68 -3.58 -15.45
N LYS A 88 -15.60 -2.73 -15.89
CA LYS A 88 -15.73 -2.34 -17.29
C LYS A 88 -15.05 -1.01 -17.53
N VAL A 89 -14.18 -0.94 -18.54
CA VAL A 89 -13.45 0.26 -18.92
C VAL A 89 -13.68 0.60 -20.38
N SER A 90 -13.56 1.88 -20.70
CA SER A 90 -13.75 2.40 -22.04
C SER A 90 -12.41 2.80 -22.64
N ALA A 91 -12.11 2.28 -23.82
CA ALA A 91 -10.87 2.55 -24.55
C ALA A 91 -11.11 2.59 -26.07
N PRO A 92 -10.33 3.37 -26.84
CA PRO A 92 -10.45 3.37 -28.30
C PRO A 92 -10.10 2.01 -28.93
N ALA A 93 -10.96 1.49 -29.80
CA ALA A 93 -10.67 0.38 -30.71
C ALA A 93 -11.14 0.76 -32.11
N HIS A 94 -10.26 0.64 -33.12
CA HIS A 94 -10.58 0.99 -34.52
C HIS A 94 -11.25 2.38 -34.69
N GLY A 95 -10.81 3.38 -33.91
CA GLY A 95 -11.34 4.75 -33.97
C GLY A 95 -12.69 4.97 -33.30
N LYS A 96 -13.22 3.98 -32.56
CA LYS A 96 -14.45 4.09 -31.77
C LYS A 96 -14.17 3.82 -30.31
N SER A 97 -14.96 4.41 -29.43
CA SER A 97 -14.93 4.08 -28.01
C SER A 97 -15.58 2.71 -27.79
N THR A 98 -14.83 1.78 -27.21
CA THR A 98 -15.24 0.39 -26.96
C THR A 98 -15.16 0.10 -25.46
N GLU A 99 -16.18 -0.58 -24.94
CA GLU A 99 -16.19 -1.07 -23.56
C GLU A 99 -15.63 -2.49 -23.52
N VAL A 100 -14.68 -2.74 -22.61
CA VAL A 100 -14.14 -4.06 -22.31
C VAL A 100 -14.23 -4.36 -20.82
N ASP A 101 -14.37 -5.63 -20.47
CA ASP A 101 -14.34 -6.10 -19.08
C ASP A 101 -12.91 -6.52 -18.74
N ILE A 102 -12.28 -5.81 -17.78
CA ILE A 102 -10.91 -6.07 -17.32
C ILE A 102 -10.86 -6.63 -15.88
N THR A 103 -11.95 -7.25 -15.41
CA THR A 103 -12.09 -7.70 -14.01
C THR A 103 -10.95 -8.63 -13.59
N GLU A 104 -10.64 -9.64 -14.42
CA GLU A 104 -9.64 -10.64 -14.08
C GLU A 104 -8.22 -10.07 -14.14
N GLU A 105 -7.96 -9.16 -15.07
CA GLU A 105 -6.67 -8.51 -15.28
C GLU A 105 -6.36 -7.62 -14.07
N VAL A 106 -7.35 -6.86 -13.59
CA VAL A 106 -7.22 -6.05 -12.37
C VAL A 106 -6.97 -6.92 -11.15
N ARG A 107 -7.74 -8.01 -10.98
CA ARG A 107 -7.58 -8.95 -9.86
C ARG A 107 -6.18 -9.55 -9.85
N LEU A 108 -5.77 -10.15 -10.97
CA LEU A 108 -4.46 -10.79 -11.10
C LEU A 108 -3.32 -9.80 -10.86
N ALA A 109 -3.39 -8.59 -11.41
CA ALA A 109 -2.36 -7.59 -11.23
C ALA A 109 -2.26 -7.13 -9.77
N CYS A 110 -3.38 -6.81 -9.12
CA CYS A 110 -3.40 -6.35 -7.74
C CYS A 110 -3.01 -7.45 -6.74
N GLU A 111 -3.39 -8.71 -6.98
CA GLU A 111 -3.05 -9.83 -6.08
C GLU A 111 -1.55 -10.13 -6.02
N THR A 112 -0.75 -9.66 -6.99
CA THR A 112 0.70 -9.89 -7.01
C THR A 112 1.46 -9.28 -5.83
N VAL A 113 0.87 -8.30 -5.13
CA VAL A 113 1.50 -7.69 -3.95
C VAL A 113 1.19 -8.46 -2.67
N LEU A 114 0.19 -9.35 -2.66
CA LEU A 114 -0.25 -10.02 -1.43
C LEU A 114 0.86 -10.87 -0.81
N ALA A 115 1.39 -11.83 -1.56
CA ALA A 115 2.46 -12.70 -1.09
C ALA A 115 3.66 -11.91 -0.55
N PRO A 116 4.30 -10.99 -1.33
CA PRO A 116 5.46 -10.27 -0.84
C PRO A 116 5.15 -9.36 0.36
N TYR A 117 3.94 -8.77 0.43
CA TYR A 117 3.56 -7.97 1.60
C TYR A 117 3.40 -8.83 2.84
N THR A 118 2.72 -9.98 2.72
CA THR A 118 2.50 -10.89 3.84
C THR A 118 3.81 -11.50 4.32
N GLU A 119 4.69 -11.94 3.41
CA GLU A 119 6.01 -12.47 3.76
C GLU A 119 6.86 -11.43 4.51
N THR A 120 6.89 -10.19 4.00
CA THR A 120 7.65 -9.09 4.63
C THR A 120 7.09 -8.71 5.99
N LEU A 121 5.77 -8.69 6.12
CA LEU A 121 5.08 -8.42 7.38
C LEU A 121 5.41 -9.51 8.42
N LEU A 122 5.39 -10.79 8.01
CA LEU A 122 5.71 -11.92 8.88
C LEU A 122 7.18 -11.90 9.31
N ASP A 123 8.11 -11.55 8.40
CA ASP A 123 9.54 -11.38 8.71
C ASP A 123 9.75 -10.30 9.79
N LEU A 124 9.17 -9.11 9.59
CA LEU A 124 9.28 -8.02 10.55
C LEU A 124 8.62 -8.36 11.88
N LEU A 125 7.46 -9.01 11.86
CA LEU A 125 6.77 -9.44 13.07
C LEU A 125 7.59 -10.45 13.86
N ALA A 126 8.28 -11.38 13.20
CA ALA A 126 9.15 -12.35 13.86
C ALA A 126 10.36 -11.70 14.55
N ALA A 127 10.82 -10.53 14.06
CA ALA A 127 11.89 -9.74 14.66
C ALA A 127 11.42 -8.85 15.83
N VAL A 128 10.11 -8.76 16.10
CA VAL A 128 9.57 -8.09 17.29
C VAL A 128 9.75 -8.98 18.51
N GLU A 129 10.06 -8.36 19.65
CA GLU A 129 10.17 -9.06 20.93
C GLU A 129 8.88 -9.85 21.24
N PRO A 130 8.97 -11.13 21.67
CA PRO A 130 7.81 -12.02 21.76
C PRO A 130 6.62 -11.45 22.54
N GLU A 131 6.87 -10.70 23.62
CA GLU A 131 5.83 -10.06 24.44
C GLU A 131 5.04 -8.95 23.72
N TYR A 132 5.54 -8.43 22.59
CA TYR A 132 4.90 -7.36 21.82
C TYR A 132 4.37 -7.80 20.45
N GLN A 133 4.67 -9.01 19.99
CA GLN A 133 4.22 -9.51 18.69
C GLN A 133 2.69 -9.46 18.56
N GLU A 134 1.95 -9.85 19.62
CA GLU A 134 0.50 -9.75 19.63
C GLU A 134 0.00 -8.31 19.48
N ARG A 135 0.67 -7.34 20.12
CA ARG A 135 0.29 -5.94 20.02
C ARG A 135 0.52 -5.40 18.62
N VAL A 136 1.67 -5.71 18.02
CA VAL A 136 2.03 -5.27 16.67
C VAL A 136 1.11 -5.89 15.62
N ARG A 137 0.82 -7.19 15.67
CA ARG A 137 -0.09 -7.84 14.69
C ARG A 137 -1.53 -7.34 14.79
N ASN A 138 -1.96 -6.84 15.95
CA ASN A 138 -3.26 -6.19 16.14
C ASN A 138 -3.23 -4.68 15.87
N ASN A 139 -2.12 -4.16 15.34
CA ASN A 139 -1.97 -2.74 15.05
C ASN A 139 -1.11 -2.52 13.79
N VAL A 140 -1.59 -3.07 12.68
CA VAL A 140 -1.00 -2.86 11.35
C VAL A 140 -1.79 -1.77 10.63
N ILE A 141 -1.09 -0.75 10.13
CA ILE A 141 -1.68 0.41 9.44
C ILE A 141 -1.13 0.47 8.02
N LEU A 142 -2.03 0.36 7.04
CA LEU A 142 -1.75 0.56 5.63
C LEU A 142 -1.84 2.05 5.31
N ALA A 143 -0.75 2.61 4.82
CA ALA A 143 -0.61 3.98 4.36
C ALA A 143 -0.33 4.03 2.86
N GLY A 144 -0.17 5.24 2.31
CA GLY A 144 0.08 5.46 0.89
C GLY A 144 -1.14 5.17 0.02
N ARG A 145 -1.13 5.63 -1.23
CA ARG A 145 -2.30 5.48 -2.13
C ARG A 145 -2.63 4.01 -2.42
N GLY A 146 -1.65 3.12 -2.42
CA GLY A 146 -1.87 1.68 -2.63
C GLY A 146 -2.68 1.01 -1.51
N SER A 147 -2.78 1.60 -0.31
CA SER A 147 -3.68 1.12 0.75
C SER A 147 -5.16 1.11 0.35
N ARG A 148 -5.54 1.89 -0.69
CA ARG A 148 -6.92 1.96 -1.20
C ARG A 148 -7.34 0.76 -2.06
N ILE A 149 -6.43 -0.16 -2.37
CA ILE A 149 -6.80 -1.40 -3.06
C ILE A 149 -7.82 -2.14 -2.19
N ARG A 150 -9.02 -2.35 -2.75
CA ARG A 150 -10.12 -2.94 -1.99
C ARG A 150 -9.80 -4.38 -1.63
N GLY A 151 -10.09 -4.76 -0.38
CA GLY A 151 -9.83 -6.12 0.12
C GLY A 151 -8.39 -6.34 0.59
N LEU A 152 -7.47 -5.38 0.44
CA LEU A 152 -6.06 -5.55 0.82
C LEU A 152 -5.90 -5.85 2.33
N ALA A 153 -6.53 -5.04 3.19
CA ALA A 153 -6.47 -5.26 4.64
C ALA A 153 -7.04 -6.63 5.07
N PRO A 154 -8.26 -7.03 4.68
CA PRO A 154 -8.77 -8.38 4.96
C PRO A 154 -7.89 -9.51 4.40
N ALA A 155 -7.28 -9.34 3.23
CA ALA A 155 -6.39 -10.35 2.66
C ALA A 155 -5.12 -10.53 3.50
N ILE A 156 -4.57 -9.44 4.05
CA ILE A 156 -3.43 -9.49 4.98
C ILE A 156 -3.86 -10.06 6.34
N GLU A 157 -5.03 -9.67 6.89
CA GLU A 157 -5.59 -10.26 8.12
C GLU A 157 -5.75 -11.78 8.00
N LYS A 158 -6.13 -12.28 6.82
CA LYS A 158 -6.23 -13.72 6.55
C LYS A 158 -4.87 -14.41 6.64
N ALA A 159 -3.79 -13.80 6.16
CA ALA A 159 -2.44 -14.35 6.28
C ALA A 159 -1.94 -14.37 7.75
N LEU A 160 -2.43 -13.43 8.56
CA LEU A 160 -2.14 -13.37 10.01
C LEU A 160 -2.96 -14.38 10.83
N ALA A 161 -3.98 -15.02 10.25
CA ALA A 161 -4.87 -15.94 10.97
C ALA A 161 -4.10 -17.08 11.67
N ASP A 162 -3.10 -17.66 10.99
CA ASP A 162 -2.29 -18.76 11.52
C ASP A 162 -1.39 -18.34 12.72
N LEU A 163 -1.15 -17.04 12.90
CA LEU A 163 -0.42 -16.46 14.03
C LEU A 163 -1.34 -16.00 15.18
N GLY A 164 -2.61 -16.43 15.18
CA GLY A 164 -3.62 -16.01 16.15
C GLY A 164 -4.42 -14.78 15.70
N GLY A 165 -4.39 -14.45 14.39
CA GLY A 165 -5.09 -13.33 13.80
C GLY A 165 -4.31 -12.02 13.83
N GLY A 166 -4.97 -10.94 13.47
CA GLY A 166 -4.41 -9.61 13.50
C GLY A 166 -5.45 -8.59 13.08
N LYS A 167 -5.09 -7.32 13.20
CA LYS A 167 -5.95 -6.20 12.80
C LYS A 167 -5.17 -5.30 11.87
N VAL A 168 -5.69 -5.17 10.66
CA VAL A 168 -5.13 -4.32 9.62
C VAL A 168 -6.14 -3.23 9.32
N THR A 169 -5.70 -1.98 9.39
CA THR A 169 -6.52 -0.81 9.07
C THR A 169 -5.85 0.00 7.98
N ALA A 170 -6.62 0.65 7.12
CA ALA A 170 -6.07 1.60 6.16
C ALA A 170 -6.32 3.02 6.67
N VAL A 171 -5.37 3.91 6.43
CA VAL A 171 -5.56 5.34 6.73
C VAL A 171 -6.73 5.89 5.92
N GLU A 172 -7.54 6.76 6.54
CA GLU A 172 -8.74 7.30 5.89
C GLU A 172 -8.38 8.17 4.68
N ASP A 173 -7.40 9.08 4.86
CA ASP A 173 -6.92 9.94 3.80
C ASP A 173 -5.43 9.76 3.50
N PRO A 174 -5.06 8.74 2.69
CA PRO A 174 -3.68 8.51 2.29
C PRO A 174 -3.09 9.63 1.43
N VAL A 175 -3.88 10.59 0.93
CA VAL A 175 -3.36 11.71 0.13
C VAL A 175 -2.67 12.73 1.03
N TYR A 176 -3.27 13.05 2.18
CA TYR A 176 -2.76 14.08 3.08
C TYR A 176 -2.13 13.54 4.37
N ALA A 177 -2.35 12.27 4.74
CA ALA A 177 -1.83 11.70 5.99
C ALA A 177 -0.33 11.91 6.19
N GLY A 178 0.48 11.77 5.14
CA GLY A 178 1.92 12.02 5.21
C GLY A 178 2.25 13.49 5.49
N ALA A 179 1.60 14.40 4.76
CA ALA A 179 1.82 15.84 4.93
C ALA A 179 1.35 16.35 6.31
N LEU A 180 0.22 15.84 6.80
CA LEU A 180 -0.28 16.13 8.15
C LEU A 180 0.69 15.61 9.21
N GLY A 181 1.22 14.40 9.04
CA GLY A 181 2.26 13.87 9.92
C GLY A 181 3.53 14.73 9.94
N CYS A 182 3.99 15.20 8.77
CA CYS A 182 5.13 16.12 8.68
C CYS A 182 4.83 17.45 9.37
N LEU A 183 3.62 17.98 9.22
CA LEU A 183 3.20 19.21 9.91
C LEU A 183 3.22 19.02 11.43
N SER A 184 2.69 17.90 11.95
CA SER A 184 2.75 17.59 13.39
C SER A 184 4.19 17.53 13.89
N ILE A 185 5.09 16.83 13.17
CA ILE A 185 6.51 16.80 13.53
C ILE A 185 7.11 18.20 13.54
N ALA A 186 6.82 19.02 12.53
CA ALA A 186 7.36 20.38 12.43
C ALA A 186 6.85 21.31 13.53
N LEU A 187 5.62 21.12 14.01
CA LEU A 187 5.04 21.88 15.11
C LEU A 187 5.60 21.48 16.49
N ASP A 188 5.99 20.22 16.64
CA ASP A 188 6.56 19.68 17.89
C ASP A 188 8.08 19.81 17.97
N ALA A 189 8.76 20.07 16.84
CA ALA A 189 10.21 20.22 16.79
C ALA A 189 10.69 21.50 17.49
N ASP A 190 11.75 21.38 18.29
CA ASP A 190 12.39 22.53 18.91
C ASP A 190 13.24 23.32 17.89
N ASP A 191 13.46 24.61 18.14
CA ASP A 191 14.31 25.47 17.27
C ASP A 191 15.71 24.88 17.05
N SER A 192 16.22 24.08 17.98
CA SER A 192 17.52 23.41 17.87
C SER A 192 17.55 22.23 16.90
N ASP A 193 16.39 21.65 16.58
CA ASP A 193 16.28 20.51 15.67
C ASP A 193 16.40 20.95 14.20
N TRP A 194 16.19 22.24 13.93
CA TRP A 194 16.25 22.81 12.59
C TRP A 194 17.68 23.19 12.18
N GLU A 195 18.11 22.69 11.01
CA GLU A 195 19.34 23.17 10.38
C GLU A 195 19.17 24.65 9.99
N LYS A 196 20.04 25.51 10.52
CA LYS A 196 20.03 26.93 10.19
C LYS A 196 20.51 27.14 8.76
N MET A 197 19.68 27.73 7.93
CA MET A 197 20.12 28.16 6.59
C MET A 197 21.24 29.20 6.73
N THR A 198 22.38 28.92 6.11
CA THR A 198 23.44 29.90 5.93
C THR A 198 23.12 30.74 4.70
N ALA A 199 23.17 32.06 4.86
CA ALA A 199 22.92 33.04 3.79
C ALA A 199 24.13 33.19 2.86
#